data_AF-A0A9D1SM55-F1
#
_entry.id   AF-A0A9D1SM55-F1
#
_cell.length_a   1.000
_cell.length_b   1.000
_cell.length_c   1.000
_cell.angle_alpha   90.00
_cell.angle_beta   90.00
_cell.angle_gamma   90.00
#
_symmetry.space_group_name_H-M   'P 1'
#
loop_
_entity.id
_entity.type
_entity.pdbx_description
1 polymer ?
#
loop_
_entity_poly.entity_id
_entity_poly.type
_entity_poly.pdbx_seq_one_letter_code
_entity_poly.pdbx_strand_id
1 'polypeptide(L)'
;MQTLLEKTREIHSLLHKQRNVDFDQLVKVLSDVIAASSYIVGNDGSVIGFSPAKSFSCDIVQNDVLDTGKFPETYIARFLSVNSTVANIELKDSACDLRKNEECIFGAKYTTVVPIYGGGERLATFILTKITEPFNTDDLILGEYAATVIGIEILNAKKNDIEENAQKKAMVKIAFSTLSFSELEAIIQIIGALDGTQGILVASKIADKAGITRSVIVNALRKFESAGLIETRSLGMKGTFIRLLNEYILDELKKYQQ
;
A
#
# COMPACT_ATOMS: atom_id res chain seq x y z
N MET A 1 32.01 4.12 17.28
CA MET A 1 31.09 2.99 17.01
C MET A 1 29.88 3.17 17.88
N GLN A 2 28.68 3.18 17.31
CA GLN A 2 27.45 3.11 18.11
C GLN A 2 27.39 1.77 18.85
N THR A 3 26.87 1.78 20.07
CA THR A 3 26.58 0.58 20.86
C THR A 3 25.33 -0.11 20.36
N LEU A 4 25.19 -1.41 20.64
CA LEU A 4 23.96 -2.16 20.32
C LEU A 4 22.71 -1.49 20.91
N LEU A 5 22.81 -0.96 22.14
CA LEU A 5 21.71 -0.25 22.79
C LEU A 5 21.30 1.02 22.02
N GLU A 6 22.25 1.81 21.54
CA GLU A 6 21.94 3.00 20.72
C GLU A 6 21.24 2.61 19.42
N LYS A 7 21.73 1.56 18.75
CA LYS A 7 21.10 0.99 17.55
C LYS A 7 19.66 0.52 17.80
N THR A 8 19.40 -0.17 18.92
CA THR A 8 18.02 -0.58 19.27
C THR A 8 17.11 0.61 19.56
N ARG A 9 17.61 1.69 20.18
CA ARG A 9 16.83 2.91 20.42
C ARG A 9 16.49 3.63 19.12
N GLU A 10 17.41 3.63 18.17
CA GLU A 10 17.20 4.18 16.83
C GLU A 10 16.09 3.41 16.10
N ILE A 11 16.14 2.07 16.08
CA ILE A 11 15.06 1.24 15.52
C ILE A 11 13.74 1.47 16.27
N HIS A 12 13.74 1.52 17.60
CA HIS A 12 12.53 1.79 18.39
C HIS A 12 11.91 3.14 18.03
N SER A 13 12.73 4.16 17.74
CA SER A 13 12.24 5.49 17.38
C SER A 13 11.49 5.52 16.05
N LEU A 14 11.64 4.48 15.21
CA LEU A 14 10.89 4.30 13.97
C LEU A 14 9.44 3.89 14.17
N LEU A 15 9.05 3.50 15.39
CA LEU A 15 7.63 3.32 15.72
C LEU A 15 6.96 4.70 15.73
N HIS A 16 6.42 5.08 14.58
CA HIS A 16 5.80 6.39 14.39
C HIS A 16 4.34 6.35 14.87
N LYS A 17 3.86 7.48 15.41
CA LYS A 17 2.42 7.69 15.68
C LYS A 17 1.66 8.20 14.44
N GLN A 18 2.31 8.26 13.28
CA GLN A 18 1.70 8.80 12.07
C GLN A 18 0.73 7.78 11.46
N ARG A 19 -0.30 8.29 10.77
CA ARG A 19 -1.32 7.45 10.12
C ARG A 19 -0.77 6.66 8.93
N ASN A 20 0.24 7.17 8.23
CA ASN A 20 0.79 6.50 7.06
C ASN A 20 2.24 6.12 7.34
N VAL A 21 2.57 4.86 7.05
CA VAL A 21 3.91 4.31 7.22
C VAL A 21 4.68 4.54 5.93
N ASP A 22 5.82 5.23 6.03
CA ASP A 22 6.80 5.32 4.94
C ASP A 22 7.80 4.15 5.11
N PHE A 23 7.54 3.06 4.40
CA PHE A 23 8.39 1.86 4.46
C PHE A 23 9.78 2.10 3.88
N ASP A 24 9.94 3.01 2.91
CA ASP A 24 11.25 3.31 2.33
C ASP A 24 12.13 4.05 3.34
N GLN A 25 11.57 5.02 4.06
CA GLN A 25 12.28 5.69 5.14
C GLN A 25 12.64 4.70 6.27
N LEU A 26 11.71 3.82 6.63
CA LEU A 26 11.93 2.79 7.64
C LEU A 26 13.10 1.88 7.25
N VAL A 27 13.07 1.32 6.04
CA VAL A 27 14.11 0.38 5.57
C VAL A 27 15.46 1.06 5.44
N LYS A 28 15.49 2.34 5.07
CA LYS A 28 16.72 3.13 5.02
C LYS A 28 17.41 3.20 6.38
N VAL A 29 16.68 3.52 7.44
CA VAL A 29 17.25 3.57 8.80
C VAL A 29 17.71 2.17 9.23
N LEU A 30 16.93 1.13 8.96
CA LEU A 30 17.35 -0.25 9.26
C LEU A 30 18.65 -0.64 8.53
N SER A 31 18.76 -0.28 7.26
CA SER A 31 19.95 -0.54 6.44
C SER A 31 21.19 0.14 7.00
N ASP A 32 21.07 1.38 7.47
CA ASP A 32 22.17 2.13 8.09
C ASP A 32 22.56 1.55 9.47
N VAL A 33 21.57 1.21 10.30
CA VAL A 33 21.78 0.67 11.65
C VAL A 33 22.43 -0.73 11.63
N ILE A 34 21.95 -1.61 10.76
CA ILE A 34 22.44 -3.00 10.60
C ILE A 34 23.70 -3.03 9.71
N ALA A 35 23.96 -1.95 8.96
CA ALA A 35 24.99 -1.88 7.93
C ALA A 35 24.85 -3.00 6.88
N ALA A 36 23.63 -3.19 6.39
CA ALA A 36 23.29 -4.26 5.43
C ALA A 36 22.22 -3.78 4.44
N SER A 37 22.28 -4.27 3.20
CA SER A 37 21.21 -4.04 2.24
C SER A 37 19.95 -4.72 2.76
N SER A 38 18.85 -3.99 2.80
CA SER A 38 17.65 -4.37 3.53
C SER A 38 16.44 -4.33 2.60
N TYR A 39 15.59 -5.36 2.66
CA TYR A 39 14.40 -5.49 1.82
C TYR A 39 13.24 -6.05 2.64
N ILE A 40 12.08 -5.39 2.60
CA ILE A 40 10.82 -5.92 3.11
C ILE A 40 10.05 -6.47 1.92
N VAL A 41 9.76 -7.76 1.95
CA VAL A 41 9.12 -8.46 0.83
C VAL A 41 7.82 -9.10 1.31
N GLY A 42 6.71 -8.77 0.64
CA GLY A 42 5.41 -9.37 0.86
C GLY A 42 5.40 -10.87 0.52
N ASN A 43 4.41 -11.58 1.03
CA ASN A 43 4.29 -13.02 0.80
C ASN A 43 4.09 -13.40 -0.68
N ASP A 44 3.60 -12.46 -1.49
CA ASP A 44 3.43 -12.60 -2.94
C ASP A 44 4.70 -12.24 -3.74
N GLY A 45 5.77 -11.82 -3.05
CA GLY A 45 7.04 -11.37 -3.63
C GLY A 45 7.12 -9.88 -3.93
N SER A 46 6.07 -9.10 -3.66
CA SER A 46 6.08 -7.63 -3.81
C SER A 46 7.12 -6.99 -2.89
N VAL A 47 7.86 -6.00 -3.39
CA VAL A 47 8.80 -5.22 -2.59
C VAL A 47 8.03 -4.10 -1.90
N ILE A 48 7.88 -4.19 -0.59
CA ILE A 48 7.19 -3.19 0.24
C ILE A 48 8.08 -1.99 0.51
N GLY A 49 9.38 -2.23 0.68
CA GLY A 49 10.39 -1.20 0.83
C GLY A 49 11.79 -1.78 0.77
N PHE A 50 12.76 -0.98 0.35
CA PHE A 50 14.14 -1.42 0.17
C PHE A 50 15.14 -0.31 0.44
N SER A 51 16.35 -0.68 0.84
CA SER A 51 17.49 0.23 0.91
C SER A 51 18.77 -0.56 0.68
N PRO A 52 19.51 -0.33 -0.42
CA PRO A 52 20.81 -0.93 -0.61
C PRO A 52 21.83 -0.32 0.36
N ALA A 53 22.78 -1.12 0.84
CA ALA A 53 23.94 -0.59 1.56
C ALA A 53 24.78 0.30 0.63
N LYS A 54 25.53 1.25 1.19
CA LYS A 54 26.33 2.23 0.42
C LYS A 54 27.31 1.61 -0.59
N SER A 55 27.77 0.39 -0.33
CA SER A 55 28.69 -0.36 -1.19
C SER A 55 28.00 -1.39 -2.10
N PHE A 56 26.66 -1.43 -2.11
CA PHE A 56 25.88 -2.39 -2.87
C PHE A 56 25.32 -1.74 -4.14
N SER A 57 25.86 -2.10 -5.29
CA SER A 57 25.32 -1.73 -6.61
C SER A 57 25.28 -2.97 -7.49
N CYS A 58 24.08 -3.40 -7.89
CA CYS A 58 23.88 -4.59 -8.70
C CYS A 58 22.75 -4.34 -9.71
N ASP A 59 23.10 -4.30 -10.99
CA ASP A 59 22.15 -4.05 -12.07
C ASP A 59 21.05 -5.10 -12.14
N ILE A 60 21.34 -6.36 -11.77
CA ILE A 60 20.32 -7.42 -11.71
C ILE A 60 19.28 -7.09 -10.64
N VAL A 61 19.70 -6.67 -9.44
CA VAL A 61 18.76 -6.29 -8.39
C VAL A 61 17.97 -5.06 -8.81
N GLN A 62 18.63 -4.05 -9.39
CA GLN A 62 17.96 -2.84 -9.87
C GLN A 62 16.90 -3.18 -10.93
N ASN A 63 17.31 -3.81 -12.03
CA ASN A 63 16.45 -4.01 -13.19
C ASN A 63 15.39 -5.08 -12.97
N ASP A 64 15.72 -6.19 -12.31
CA ASP A 64 14.81 -7.34 -12.22
C ASP A 64 13.92 -7.32 -11.00
N VAL A 65 14.30 -6.56 -9.95
CA VAL A 65 13.59 -6.54 -8.67
C VAL A 65 13.05 -5.16 -8.35
N LEU A 66 13.89 -4.12 -8.40
CA LEU A 66 13.50 -2.78 -7.95
C LEU A 66 12.62 -2.08 -8.98
N ASP A 67 13.00 -2.12 -10.26
CA ASP A 67 12.23 -1.52 -11.35
C ASP A 67 10.91 -2.26 -11.60
N THR A 68 10.88 -3.58 -11.33
CA THR A 68 9.67 -4.40 -11.41
C THR A 68 8.81 -4.34 -10.16
N GLY A 69 9.38 -3.89 -9.03
CA GLY A 69 8.76 -3.90 -7.71
C GLY A 69 8.50 -5.30 -7.13
N LYS A 70 9.12 -6.36 -7.68
CA LYS A 70 8.83 -7.74 -7.29
C LYS A 70 10.05 -8.65 -7.41
N PHE A 71 10.30 -9.47 -6.39
CA PHE A 71 11.29 -10.55 -6.50
C PHE A 71 10.77 -11.71 -7.37
N PRO A 72 11.65 -12.44 -8.09
CA PRO A 72 11.27 -13.65 -8.81
C PRO A 72 10.60 -14.67 -7.88
N GLU A 73 9.50 -15.28 -8.33
CA GLU A 73 8.73 -16.23 -7.52
C GLU A 73 9.56 -17.42 -7.07
N THR A 74 10.48 -17.89 -7.92
CA THR A 74 11.41 -18.97 -7.58
C THR A 74 12.36 -18.61 -6.44
N TYR A 75 12.71 -17.34 -6.30
CA TYR A 75 13.58 -16.86 -5.22
C TYR A 75 12.81 -16.80 -3.90
N ILE A 76 11.61 -16.20 -3.91
CA ILE A 76 10.79 -16.03 -2.71
C ILE A 76 10.21 -17.34 -2.19
N ALA A 77 9.83 -18.28 -3.06
CA ALA A 77 9.30 -19.58 -2.67
C ALA A 77 10.23 -20.34 -1.69
N ARG A 78 11.55 -20.15 -1.81
CA ARG A 78 12.55 -20.75 -0.90
C ARG A 78 12.47 -20.22 0.53
N PHE A 79 11.97 -18.99 0.70
CA PHE A 79 11.90 -18.30 1.99
C PHE A 79 10.51 -18.33 2.61
N LEU A 80 9.46 -18.56 1.83
CA LEU A 80 8.09 -18.69 2.35
C LEU A 80 7.88 -19.93 3.24
N SER A 81 8.69 -20.98 3.08
CA SER A 81 8.66 -22.17 3.95
C SER A 81 9.47 -22.00 5.24
N VAL A 82 10.21 -20.91 5.39
CA VAL A 82 11.08 -20.65 6.54
C VAL A 82 10.28 -19.99 7.66
N ASN A 83 10.24 -20.62 8.83
CA ASN A 83 9.45 -20.14 9.98
C ASN A 83 10.27 -19.43 11.07
N SER A 84 11.60 -19.51 11.00
CA SER A 84 12.54 -18.88 11.94
C SER A 84 13.66 -18.20 11.16
N THR A 85 14.41 -17.31 11.82
CA THR A 85 15.57 -16.66 11.20
C THR A 85 16.55 -17.70 10.62
N VAL A 86 16.93 -17.50 9.35
CA VAL A 86 18.01 -18.26 8.70
C VAL A 86 19.12 -17.27 8.40
N ALA A 87 20.19 -17.35 9.21
CA ALA A 87 21.33 -16.45 9.12
C ALA A 87 22.39 -16.96 8.14
N ASN A 88 23.11 -16.02 7.53
CA ASN A 88 24.35 -16.30 6.78
C ASN A 88 24.21 -17.38 5.70
N ILE A 89 23.14 -17.31 4.91
CA ILE A 89 23.02 -18.09 3.68
C ILE A 89 24.11 -17.59 2.73
N GLU A 90 25.13 -18.41 2.55
CA GLU A 90 26.24 -18.12 1.66
C GLU A 90 25.87 -18.36 0.20
N LEU A 91 26.37 -17.48 -0.66
CA LEU A 91 26.33 -17.70 -2.10
C LEU A 91 27.26 -18.86 -2.48
N LYS A 92 26.70 -19.92 -3.07
CA LYS A 92 27.47 -21.07 -3.55
C LYS A 92 27.98 -20.84 -4.96
N ASP A 93 29.23 -21.21 -5.20
CA ASP A 93 29.85 -21.28 -6.54
C ASP A 93 29.77 -19.99 -7.36
N SER A 94 29.68 -18.83 -6.70
CA SER A 94 29.49 -17.51 -7.32
C SER A 94 28.26 -17.41 -8.25
N ALA A 95 27.33 -18.35 -8.21
CA ALA A 95 26.13 -18.32 -9.06
C ALA A 95 25.13 -17.28 -8.54
N CYS A 96 24.57 -16.44 -9.42
CA CYS A 96 23.58 -15.45 -9.04
C CYS A 96 22.26 -16.11 -8.57
N ASP A 97 21.74 -15.68 -7.42
CA ASP A 97 20.48 -16.23 -6.87
C ASP A 97 19.22 -15.79 -7.64
N LEU A 98 19.31 -14.69 -8.39
CA LEU A 98 18.18 -14.09 -9.10
C LEU A 98 18.13 -14.49 -10.57
N ARG A 99 19.28 -14.60 -11.24
CA ARG A 99 19.40 -15.06 -12.63
C ARG A 99 20.22 -16.32 -12.72
N LYS A 100 19.61 -17.38 -13.26
CA LYS A 100 20.33 -18.64 -13.53
C LYS A 100 21.40 -18.42 -14.59
N ASN A 101 22.56 -19.06 -14.41
CA ASN A 101 23.70 -19.05 -15.33
C ASN A 101 24.44 -17.71 -15.48
N GLU A 102 24.20 -16.74 -14.58
CA GLU A 102 25.04 -15.55 -14.45
C GLU A 102 25.89 -15.64 -13.17
N GLU A 103 27.12 -15.14 -13.24
CA GLU A 103 27.99 -15.02 -12.07
C GLU A 103 27.62 -13.77 -11.25
N CYS A 104 27.70 -13.89 -9.93
CA CYS A 104 27.49 -12.80 -9.01
C CYS A 104 28.74 -11.93 -8.91
N ILE A 105 28.59 -10.64 -9.21
CA ILE A 105 29.67 -9.63 -9.20
C ILE A 105 30.37 -9.46 -7.84
N PHE A 106 29.73 -9.91 -6.75
CA PHE A 106 30.25 -9.72 -5.38
C PHE A 106 31.10 -10.88 -4.89
N GLY A 107 31.15 -12.02 -5.60
CA GLY A 107 31.79 -13.24 -5.12
C GLY A 107 31.13 -13.76 -3.83
N ALA A 108 31.71 -13.45 -2.67
CA ALA A 108 31.17 -13.82 -1.37
C ALA A 108 30.06 -12.86 -0.90
N LYS A 109 28.85 -13.40 -0.72
CA LYS A 109 27.66 -12.70 -0.26
C LYS A 109 26.97 -13.52 0.83
N TYR A 110 26.58 -12.85 1.90
CA TYR A 110 25.82 -13.45 3.00
C TYR A 110 24.41 -12.87 3.00
N THR A 111 23.42 -13.74 2.95
CA THR A 111 22.01 -13.36 3.03
C THR A 111 21.40 -13.92 4.31
N THR A 112 20.76 -13.05 5.08
CA THR A 112 19.98 -13.43 6.26
C THR A 112 18.51 -13.17 5.98
N VAL A 113 17.67 -14.13 6.35
CA VAL A 113 16.22 -14.07 6.13
C VAL A 113 15.53 -14.15 7.47
N VAL A 114 14.75 -13.13 7.79
CA VAL A 114 13.98 -13.01 9.04
C VAL A 114 12.49 -12.97 8.69
N PRO A 115 11.71 -14.00 9.01
CA PRO A 115 10.26 -13.97 8.82
C PRO A 115 9.61 -12.87 9.66
N ILE A 116 8.69 -12.10 9.07
CA ILE A 116 7.94 -11.05 9.79
C ILE A 116 6.57 -11.61 10.14
N TYR A 117 6.27 -11.69 11.43
CA TYR A 117 4.98 -12.10 11.97
C TYR A 117 4.27 -10.93 12.64
N GLY A 118 2.94 -10.95 12.61
CA GLY A 118 2.10 -10.06 13.39
C GLY A 118 0.65 -10.56 13.40
N GLY A 119 -0.05 -10.34 14.51
CA GLY A 119 -1.44 -10.80 14.65
C GLY A 119 -1.63 -12.32 14.59
N GLY A 120 -0.56 -13.11 14.75
CA GLY A 120 -0.58 -14.56 14.63
C GLY A 120 -0.39 -15.10 13.21
N GLU A 121 -0.19 -14.24 12.20
CA GLU A 121 0.06 -14.62 10.82
C GLU A 121 1.42 -14.13 10.31
N ARG A 122 1.94 -14.76 9.25
CA ARG A 122 3.13 -14.28 8.54
C ARG A 122 2.73 -13.12 7.63
N LEU A 123 3.29 -11.95 7.87
CA LEU A 123 2.96 -10.73 7.13
C LEU A 123 3.88 -10.53 5.92
N ALA A 124 5.18 -10.77 6.11
CA ALA A 124 6.21 -10.49 5.13
C ALA A 124 7.50 -11.26 5.46
N THR A 125 8.56 -10.98 4.71
CA THR A 125 9.92 -11.48 4.91
C THR A 125 10.89 -10.31 4.89
N PHE A 126 11.73 -10.20 5.91
CA PHE A 126 12.82 -9.24 5.95
C PHE A 126 14.09 -9.91 5.44
N ILE A 127 14.63 -9.43 4.33
CA ILE A 127 15.84 -9.96 3.71
C ILE A 127 16.97 -8.96 3.92
N LEU A 128 18.06 -9.44 4.51
CA LEU A 128 19.27 -8.69 4.79
C LEU A 128 20.41 -9.27 3.97
N THR A 129 21.25 -8.42 3.38
CA THR A 129 22.41 -8.86 2.61
C THR A 129 23.65 -8.04 2.94
N LYS A 130 24.74 -8.73 3.28
CA LYS A 130 26.09 -8.16 3.45
C LYS A 130 27.04 -8.77 2.42
N ILE A 131 28.03 -7.98 2.02
CA ILE A 131 29.16 -8.42 1.19
C ILE A 131 30.35 -8.57 2.12
N THR A 132 31.23 -9.54 1.86
CA THR A 132 32.51 -9.79 2.56
C THR A 132 32.45 -10.30 4.01
N GLU A 133 31.47 -9.90 4.83
CA GLU A 133 31.36 -10.33 6.23
C GLU A 133 30.02 -11.01 6.56
N PRO A 134 30.02 -12.05 7.41
CA PRO A 134 28.80 -12.66 7.91
C PRO A 134 28.14 -11.77 8.98
N PHE A 135 26.84 -11.94 9.14
CA PHE A 135 26.05 -11.39 10.23
C PHE A 135 26.47 -12.01 11.56
N ASN A 136 26.83 -11.16 12.52
CA ASN A 136 27.13 -11.56 13.89
C ASN A 136 25.87 -11.54 14.76
N THR A 137 26.00 -11.93 16.04
CA THR A 137 24.87 -11.96 16.99
C THR A 137 24.17 -10.61 17.14
N ASP A 138 24.92 -9.51 17.21
CA ASP A 138 24.37 -8.16 17.35
C ASP A 138 23.53 -7.78 16.12
N ASP A 139 24.01 -8.12 14.92
CA ASP A 139 23.27 -7.89 13.67
C ASP A 139 21.97 -8.71 13.62
N LEU A 140 22.01 -9.97 14.09
CA LEU A 140 20.84 -10.85 14.14
C LEU A 140 19.79 -10.36 15.16
N ILE A 141 20.22 -9.89 16.33
CA ILE A 141 19.34 -9.27 17.32
C ILE A 141 18.64 -8.05 16.71
N LEU A 142 19.39 -7.19 16.01
CA LEU A 142 18.82 -6.02 15.33
C LEU A 142 17.87 -6.44 14.20
N GLY A 143 18.19 -7.49 13.44
CA GLY A 143 17.34 -8.02 12.38
C GLY A 143 16.00 -8.56 12.89
N GLU A 144 15.99 -9.34 13.97
CA GLU A 144 14.76 -9.86 14.59
C GLU A 144 13.96 -8.76 15.29
N TYR A 145 14.64 -7.82 15.94
CA TYR A 145 13.99 -6.66 16.53
C TYR A 145 13.33 -5.78 15.46
N ALA A 146 14.05 -5.52 14.36
CA ALA A 146 13.54 -4.81 13.20
C ALA A 146 12.34 -5.52 12.58
N ALA A 147 12.39 -6.85 12.42
CA ALA A 147 11.26 -7.63 11.90
C ALA A 147 10.01 -7.49 12.77
N THR A 148 10.16 -7.40 14.09
CA THR A 148 9.04 -7.15 15.01
C THR A 148 8.47 -5.74 14.81
N VAL A 149 9.32 -4.72 14.71
CA VAL A 149 8.90 -3.34 14.45
C VAL A 149 8.19 -3.21 13.11
N ILE A 150 8.73 -3.81 12.05
CA ILE A 150 8.10 -3.87 10.72
C ILE A 150 6.74 -4.55 10.79
N GLY A 151 6.63 -5.67 11.53
CA GLY A 151 5.35 -6.37 11.70
C GLY A 151 4.27 -5.50 12.33
N ILE A 152 4.63 -4.70 13.35
CA ILE A 152 3.72 -3.73 13.96
C ILE A 152 3.28 -2.66 12.95
N GLU A 153 4.21 -2.10 12.18
CA GLU A 153 3.92 -1.07 11.19
C GLU A 153 3.04 -1.59 10.04
N ILE A 154 3.26 -2.83 9.57
CA ILE A 154 2.39 -3.48 8.57
C ILE A 154 0.96 -3.64 9.12
N LEU A 155 0.79 -4.05 10.37
CA LEU A 155 -0.54 -4.16 10.98
C LEU A 155 -1.21 -2.80 11.14
N ASN A 156 -0.46 -1.77 11.52
CA ASN A 156 -0.96 -0.40 11.62
C ASN A 156 -1.43 0.12 10.25
N ALA A 157 -0.64 -0.08 9.20
CA ALA A 157 -1.01 0.29 7.84
C ALA A 157 -2.30 -0.41 7.39
N LYS A 158 -2.39 -1.75 7.55
CA LYS A 158 -3.61 -2.51 7.26
C LYS A 158 -4.82 -1.99 8.04
N LYS A 159 -4.64 -1.68 9.32
CA LYS A 159 -5.72 -1.15 10.17
C LYS A 159 -6.21 0.20 9.66
N ASN A 160 -5.29 1.11 9.33
CA ASN A 160 -5.62 2.45 8.84
C ASN A 160 -6.35 2.38 7.50
N ASP A 161 -5.95 1.48 6.59
CA ASP A 161 -6.65 1.24 5.33
C ASP A 161 -8.09 0.73 5.56
N ILE A 162 -8.29 -0.18 6.52
CA ILE A 162 -9.63 -0.67 6.87
C ILE A 162 -10.48 0.45 7.46
N GLU A 163 -9.94 1.25 8.37
CA GLU A 163 -10.64 2.38 8.99
C GLU A 163 -11.02 3.45 7.96
N GLU A 164 -10.10 3.81 7.06
CA GLU A 164 -10.35 4.79 6.00
C GLU A 164 -11.44 4.29 5.04
N ASN A 165 -11.37 3.02 4.63
CA ASN A 165 -12.39 2.42 3.76
C ASN A 165 -13.75 2.31 4.45
N ALA A 166 -13.78 1.97 5.75
CA ALA A 166 -15.01 1.97 6.54
C ALA A 166 -15.60 3.38 6.64
N GLN A 167 -14.78 4.40 6.86
CA GLN A 167 -15.20 5.79 6.90
C GLN A 167 -15.77 6.26 5.55
N LYS A 168 -15.09 5.98 4.43
CA LYS A 168 -15.57 6.28 3.08
C LYS A 168 -16.92 5.63 2.80
N LYS A 169 -17.11 4.36 3.16
CA LYS A 169 -18.40 3.66 3.03
C LYS A 169 -19.48 4.27 3.93
N ALA A 170 -19.14 4.63 5.17
CA ALA A 170 -20.08 5.25 6.09
C ALA A 170 -20.58 6.61 5.59
N MET A 171 -19.70 7.45 5.05
CA MET A 171 -20.08 8.73 4.45
C MET A 171 -21.07 8.55 3.30
N VAL A 172 -20.86 7.57 2.44
CA VAL A 172 -21.80 7.23 1.35
C VAL A 172 -23.16 6.83 1.93
N LYS A 173 -23.19 5.88 2.87
CA LYS A 173 -24.45 5.43 3.49
C LYS A 173 -25.23 6.58 4.14
N ILE A 174 -24.52 7.45 4.88
CA ILE A 174 -25.15 8.61 5.52
C ILE A 174 -25.74 9.53 4.45
N ALA A 175 -25.00 9.88 3.40
CA ALA A 175 -25.50 10.74 2.35
C ALA A 175 -26.77 10.18 1.68
N PHE A 176 -26.79 8.88 1.33
CA PHE A 176 -27.98 8.22 0.78
C PHE A 176 -29.16 8.26 1.74
N SER A 177 -28.94 8.04 3.06
CA SER A 177 -30.00 8.09 4.07
C SER A 177 -30.62 9.48 4.27
N THR A 178 -29.93 10.56 3.85
CA THR A 178 -30.44 11.94 3.95
C THR A 178 -31.27 12.38 2.73
N LEU A 179 -31.33 11.56 1.69
CA LEU A 179 -32.15 11.84 0.51
C LEU A 179 -33.61 11.48 0.78
N SER A 180 -34.51 12.32 0.32
CA SER A 180 -35.91 11.95 0.12
C SER A 180 -36.05 10.98 -1.06
N PHE A 181 -37.19 10.30 -1.17
CA PHE A 181 -37.45 9.34 -2.26
C PHE A 181 -37.19 9.95 -3.66
N SER A 182 -37.73 11.14 -3.95
CA SER A 182 -37.51 11.80 -5.24
C SER A 182 -36.07 12.27 -5.46
N GLU A 183 -35.35 12.64 -4.39
CA GLU A 183 -33.92 12.99 -4.50
C GLU A 183 -33.06 11.76 -4.75
N LEU A 184 -33.39 10.62 -4.15
CA LEU A 184 -32.72 9.34 -4.40
C LEU A 184 -32.90 8.91 -5.85
N GLU A 185 -34.12 8.95 -6.36
CA GLU A 185 -34.44 8.64 -7.75
C GLU A 185 -33.68 9.57 -8.72
N ALA A 186 -33.58 10.86 -8.39
CA ALA A 186 -32.78 11.83 -9.12
C ALA A 186 -31.29 11.41 -9.16
N ILE A 187 -30.69 11.06 -8.02
CA ILE A 187 -29.29 10.63 -7.93
C ILE A 187 -29.04 9.38 -8.76
N ILE A 188 -29.94 8.40 -8.72
CA ILE A 188 -29.83 7.16 -9.50
C ILE A 188 -29.75 7.49 -11.00
N GLN A 189 -30.63 8.36 -11.50
CA GLN A 189 -30.63 8.78 -12.91
C GLN A 189 -29.41 9.62 -13.28
N ILE A 190 -28.98 10.52 -12.38
CA ILE A 190 -27.80 11.37 -12.60
C ILE A 190 -26.55 10.53 -12.73
N ILE A 191 -26.29 9.65 -11.76
CA ILE A 191 -25.08 8.82 -11.74
C ILE A 191 -25.13 7.78 -12.86
N GLY A 192 -26.30 7.20 -13.14
CA GLY A 192 -26.48 6.29 -14.29
C GLY A 192 -26.31 6.95 -15.66
N ALA A 193 -26.35 8.28 -15.74
CA ALA A 193 -26.09 9.05 -16.97
C ALA A 193 -24.61 9.48 -17.12
N LEU A 194 -23.76 9.25 -16.11
CA LEU A 194 -22.34 9.52 -16.20
C LEU A 194 -21.63 8.42 -17.00
N ASP A 195 -20.55 8.79 -17.69
CA ASP A 195 -19.67 7.84 -18.37
C ASP A 195 -18.49 7.52 -17.45
N GLY A 196 -18.63 6.45 -16.66
CA GLY A 196 -17.68 6.10 -15.60
C GLY A 196 -17.84 6.96 -14.35
N THR A 197 -16.78 7.64 -13.91
CA THR A 197 -16.74 8.41 -12.66
C THR A 197 -16.95 9.92 -12.84
N GLN A 198 -17.15 10.39 -14.07
CA GLN A 198 -17.36 11.81 -14.37
C GLN A 198 -18.21 12.03 -15.62
N GLY A 199 -18.79 13.21 -15.76
CA GLY A 199 -19.60 13.55 -16.93
C GLY A 199 -20.23 14.94 -16.86
N ILE A 200 -20.84 15.35 -17.98
CA ILE A 200 -21.60 16.60 -18.06
C ILE A 200 -23.09 16.27 -18.06
N LEU A 201 -23.80 16.83 -17.10
CA LEU A 201 -25.23 16.62 -16.91
C LEU A 201 -26.01 17.88 -17.30
N VAL A 202 -27.09 17.69 -18.06
CA VAL A 202 -28.07 18.75 -18.30
C VAL A 202 -29.31 18.48 -17.44
N ALA A 203 -29.47 19.25 -16.36
CA ALA A 203 -30.53 19.02 -15.37
C ALA A 203 -31.94 18.99 -15.95
N SER A 204 -32.22 19.77 -17.02
CA SER A 204 -33.52 19.75 -17.69
C SER A 204 -33.83 18.38 -18.31
N LYS A 205 -32.85 17.75 -18.99
CA LYS A 205 -33.04 16.43 -19.61
C LYS A 205 -33.34 15.33 -18.60
N ILE A 206 -32.71 15.41 -17.42
CA ILE A 206 -32.94 14.45 -16.33
C ILE A 206 -34.30 14.69 -15.68
N ALA A 207 -34.66 15.95 -15.43
CA ALA A 207 -35.96 16.32 -14.87
C ALA A 207 -37.11 15.80 -15.75
N ASP A 208 -37.02 16.02 -17.06
CA ASP A 208 -38.04 15.59 -18.02
C ASP A 208 -38.15 14.06 -18.10
N LYS A 209 -37.01 13.34 -18.06
CA LYS A 209 -36.98 11.87 -18.12
C LYS A 209 -37.50 11.21 -16.82
N ALA A 210 -37.18 11.78 -15.67
CA ALA A 210 -37.56 11.24 -14.36
C ALA A 210 -38.93 11.76 -13.87
N GLY A 211 -39.56 12.72 -14.59
CA GLY A 211 -40.83 13.30 -14.16
C GLY A 211 -40.73 14.11 -12.85
N ILE A 212 -39.55 14.62 -12.52
CA ILE A 212 -39.28 15.39 -11.30
C ILE A 212 -38.95 16.85 -11.60
N THR A 213 -39.05 17.72 -10.60
CA THR A 213 -38.68 19.13 -10.77
C THR A 213 -37.15 19.30 -10.76
N ARG A 214 -36.65 20.34 -11.45
CA ARG A 214 -35.22 20.68 -11.44
C ARG A 214 -34.70 21.00 -10.04
N SER A 215 -35.54 21.48 -9.12
CA SER A 215 -35.15 21.78 -7.75
C SER A 215 -34.78 20.52 -6.96
N VAL A 216 -35.44 19.38 -7.22
CA VAL A 216 -35.10 18.08 -6.60
C VAL A 216 -33.68 17.65 -7.00
N ILE A 217 -33.33 17.79 -8.29
CA ILE A 217 -31.98 17.48 -8.80
C ILE A 217 -30.92 18.35 -8.13
N VAL A 218 -31.15 19.66 -8.07
CA VAL A 218 -30.20 20.61 -7.48
C VAL A 218 -30.01 20.33 -5.98
N ASN A 219 -31.09 20.04 -5.25
CA ASN A 219 -31.01 19.72 -3.83
C ASN A 219 -30.26 18.41 -3.57
N ALA A 220 -30.51 17.38 -4.37
CA ALA A 220 -29.82 16.09 -4.26
C ALA A 220 -28.32 16.23 -4.52
N LEU A 221 -27.93 16.95 -5.58
CA LEU A 221 -26.53 17.26 -5.89
C LEU A 221 -25.87 18.05 -4.76
N ARG A 222 -26.57 19.05 -4.20
CA ARG A 222 -26.06 19.86 -3.09
C ARG A 222 -25.79 19.02 -1.84
N LYS A 223 -26.64 18.04 -1.53
CA LYS A 223 -26.43 17.11 -0.39
C LYS A 223 -25.18 16.24 -0.61
N PHE A 224 -24.97 15.73 -1.81
CA PHE A 224 -23.80 14.90 -2.14
C PHE A 224 -22.49 15.71 -2.17
N GLU A 225 -22.54 16.93 -2.68
CA GLU A 225 -21.40 17.85 -2.66
C GLU A 225 -21.07 18.28 -1.23
N SER A 226 -22.08 18.57 -0.40
CA SER A 226 -21.89 18.89 1.03
C SER A 226 -21.31 17.71 1.82
N ALA A 227 -21.61 16.48 1.42
CA ALA A 227 -21.04 15.26 2.01
C ALA A 227 -19.63 14.94 1.47
N GLY A 228 -19.08 15.76 0.55
CA GLY A 228 -17.77 15.52 -0.06
C GLY A 228 -17.71 14.29 -0.96
N LEU A 229 -18.86 13.83 -1.45
CA LEU A 229 -18.96 12.63 -2.30
C LEU A 229 -18.81 12.93 -3.78
N ILE A 230 -19.17 14.15 -4.19
CA ILE A 230 -19.05 14.62 -5.57
C ILE A 230 -18.48 16.03 -5.60
N GLU A 231 -17.92 16.39 -6.74
CA GLU A 231 -17.57 17.76 -7.10
C GLU A 231 -18.47 18.20 -8.26
N THR A 232 -19.04 19.41 -8.16
CA THR A 232 -19.83 19.99 -9.24
C THR A 232 -19.20 21.27 -9.79
N ARG A 233 -19.26 21.46 -11.11
CA ARG A 233 -18.82 22.69 -11.78
C ARG A 233 -19.82 23.11 -12.84
N SER A 234 -20.40 24.30 -12.68
CA SER A 234 -21.32 24.86 -13.68
C SER A 234 -20.57 25.20 -14.97
N LEU A 235 -21.10 24.74 -16.11
CA LEU A 235 -20.65 25.10 -17.46
C LEU A 235 -21.70 25.98 -18.18
N GLY A 236 -22.59 26.63 -17.41
CA GLY A 236 -23.67 27.45 -17.93
C GLY A 236 -24.64 26.62 -18.78
N MET A 237 -24.89 27.08 -20.02
CA MET A 237 -25.85 26.42 -20.92
C MET A 237 -25.43 25.01 -21.36
N LYS A 238 -24.15 24.65 -21.22
CA LYS A 238 -23.66 23.30 -21.56
C LYS A 238 -24.04 22.26 -20.49
N GLY A 239 -24.49 22.68 -19.31
CA GLY A 239 -24.84 21.83 -18.18
C GLY A 239 -23.88 21.98 -17.00
N THR A 240 -23.88 20.99 -16.14
CA THR A 240 -23.03 20.91 -14.95
C THR A 240 -22.11 19.72 -15.08
N PHE A 241 -20.81 19.95 -14.99
CA PHE A 241 -19.83 18.87 -14.86
C PHE A 241 -19.90 18.29 -13.45
N ILE A 242 -19.90 16.97 -13.35
CA ILE A 242 -19.95 16.23 -12.09
C ILE A 242 -18.82 15.21 -12.11
N ARG A 243 -18.11 15.09 -10.98
CA ARG A 243 -17.09 14.08 -10.74
C ARG A 243 -17.34 13.39 -9.40
N LEU A 244 -17.33 12.06 -9.41
CA LEU A 244 -17.42 11.26 -8.19
C LEU A 244 -16.07 11.29 -7.47
N LEU A 245 -16.08 11.61 -6.17
CA LEU A 245 -14.88 11.63 -5.33
C LEU A 245 -14.73 10.34 -4.51
N ASN A 246 -15.83 9.61 -4.30
CA ASN A 246 -15.86 8.38 -3.52
C ASN A 246 -16.31 7.20 -4.39
N GLU A 247 -15.46 6.18 -4.49
CA GLU A 247 -15.67 4.98 -5.31
C GLU A 247 -16.85 4.10 -4.84
N TYR A 248 -17.19 4.15 -3.54
CA TYR A 248 -18.24 3.31 -2.97
C TYR A 248 -19.66 3.80 -3.30
N ILE A 249 -19.81 4.95 -3.95
CA ILE A 249 -21.11 5.47 -4.40
C ILE A 249 -21.78 4.49 -5.35
N LEU A 250 -21.03 3.94 -6.31
CA LEU A 250 -21.55 3.02 -7.32
C LEU A 250 -22.04 1.71 -6.69
N ASP A 251 -21.33 1.22 -5.68
CA ASP A 251 -21.71 0.00 -4.97
C ASP A 251 -22.95 0.19 -4.10
N GLU A 252 -23.09 1.35 -3.46
CA GLU A 252 -24.31 1.66 -2.69
C GLU A 252 -25.52 1.82 -3.62
N LEU A 253 -25.33 2.43 -4.78
CA LEU A 253 -26.39 2.69 -5.76
C LEU A 253 -27.02 1.40 -6.31
N LYS A 254 -26.21 0.34 -6.53
CA LYS A 254 -26.71 -0.97 -7.00
C LYS A 254 -27.79 -1.59 -6.10
N LYS A 255 -27.81 -1.24 -4.81
CA LYS A 255 -28.83 -1.75 -3.86
C LYS A 255 -30.22 -1.17 -4.10
N TYR A 256 -30.32 -0.05 -4.81
CA TYR A 256 -31.56 0.67 -5.08
C TYR A 256 -32.04 0.52 -6.53
N GLN A 257 -31.29 -0.20 -7.37
CA GLN A 257 -31.65 -0.49 -8.76
C GLN A 257 -32.37 -1.85 -8.92
N GLN A 258 -32.81 -2.47 -7.81
CA GLN A 258 -33.62 -3.69 -7.81
C GLN A 258 -35.11 -3.37 -7.86
#